data_AF-A0A365ZMR8-F1
#
_entry.id   AF-A0A365ZMR8-F1
#
_cell.length_a   1.000
_cell.length_b   1.000
_cell.length_c   1.000
_cell.angle_alpha   90.00
_cell.angle_beta   90.00
_cell.angle_gamma   90.00
#
_symmetry.space_group_name_H-M   'P 1'
#
loop_
_entity.id
_entity.type
_entity.pdbx_description
1 polymer ?
#
loop_
_entity_poly.entity_id
_entity_poly.type
_entity_poly.pdbx_seq_one_letter_code
_entity_poly.pdbx_strand_id
1 'polypeptide(L)'
;MTVGLSRVAVRLPGRSEPVDDILARAGCGTLERRMFAKVYGLRASPTLAPGERMEDLLAEAGLAALDGGTAALVLYGHTLLMAEGDLGDDFPARLRARLGVPRAAFYGMSHVNCASVLRCVEYARRYLRRPGADPGERVLVLGGDQGSVNDGARYIPGTTVSGDAAVGVVVHTGRARYRYVAGAGARDARFHRNMRMTPDEVALFNRVCSEQVVDTVRRAAEAAGTPVDRLDWVMPHLSNRMFWRTFSAQTGVPRERICLDLMAERGHNFGGDALMALEHADRAGQLIPGQRCALVAIGQGAYIQAAIVEVADDGADPVADEEGERRG
;
A
#
# COMPACT_ATOMS: atom_id res chain seq x y z
N MET A 1 -4.79 -16.70 -17.39
CA MET A 1 -4.22 -15.36 -17.66
C MET A 1 -3.43 -14.87 -16.46
N THR A 2 -2.17 -14.53 -16.69
CA THR A 2 -1.31 -13.89 -15.70
C THR A 2 -1.78 -12.45 -15.46
N VAL A 3 -1.77 -12.01 -14.21
CA VAL A 3 -2.10 -10.62 -13.84
C VAL A 3 -0.82 -9.93 -13.40
N GLY A 4 -0.53 -8.82 -14.06
CA GLY A 4 0.62 -7.96 -13.82
C GLY A 4 0.21 -6.65 -13.14
N LEU A 5 1.16 -6.07 -12.44
CA LEU A 5 1.14 -4.75 -11.85
C LEU A 5 2.24 -3.92 -12.53
N SER A 6 1.90 -2.71 -12.97
CA SER A 6 2.87 -1.72 -13.42
C SER A 6 3.87 -1.39 -12.30
N ARG A 7 4.91 -0.61 -12.64
CA ARG A 7 5.67 0.12 -11.61
C ARG A 7 4.70 0.93 -10.75
N VAL A 8 4.99 0.99 -9.45
CA VAL A 8 4.22 1.80 -8.51
C VAL A 8 4.65 3.25 -8.66
N ALA A 9 3.69 4.16 -8.79
CA ALA A 9 3.93 5.59 -8.67
C ALA A 9 3.63 6.04 -7.25
N VAL A 10 4.52 6.83 -6.65
CA VAL A 10 4.34 7.44 -5.33
C VAL A 10 4.38 8.95 -5.47
N ARG A 11 3.48 9.65 -4.76
CA ARG A 11 3.52 11.11 -4.60
C ARG A 11 3.49 11.45 -3.12
N LEU A 12 4.46 12.25 -2.72
CA LEU A 12 4.60 12.77 -1.37
C LEU A 12 4.25 14.26 -1.40
N PRO A 13 3.71 14.80 -0.30
CA PRO A 13 3.49 16.23 -0.16
C PRO A 13 4.81 17.01 -0.03
N GLY A 14 4.74 18.32 -0.21
CA GLY A 14 5.89 19.22 -0.16
C GLY A 14 6.46 19.49 1.24
N ARG A 15 5.78 19.04 2.31
CA ARG A 15 6.24 19.20 3.69
C ARG A 15 6.40 17.85 4.41
N SER A 16 7.22 17.90 5.46
CA SER A 16 7.39 16.83 6.44
C SER A 16 7.48 17.46 7.83
N GLU A 17 6.79 16.87 8.79
CA GLU A 17 6.77 17.32 10.18
C GLU A 17 7.51 16.34 11.09
N PRO A 18 8.25 16.82 12.12
CA PRO A 18 8.79 15.95 13.15
C PRO A 18 7.68 15.21 13.90
N VAL A 19 7.86 13.91 14.08
CA VAL A 19 6.92 13.05 14.83
C VAL A 19 6.82 13.50 16.30
N ASP A 20 7.92 14.00 16.88
CA ASP A 20 7.93 14.51 18.26
C ASP A 20 6.97 15.69 18.45
N ASP A 21 6.90 16.60 17.47
CA ASP A 21 6.04 17.79 17.50
C ASP A 21 4.56 17.38 17.41
N ILE A 22 4.24 16.45 16.51
CA ILE A 22 2.87 15.89 16.36
C ILE A 22 2.43 15.24 17.67
N LEU A 23 3.28 14.42 18.27
CA LEU A 23 2.98 13.75 19.54
C LEU A 23 2.86 14.75 20.70
N ALA A 24 3.68 15.81 20.72
CA ALA A 24 3.58 16.85 21.74
C ALA A 24 2.23 17.59 21.65
N ARG A 25 1.77 17.93 20.44
CA ARG A 25 0.44 18.52 20.21
C ARG A 25 -0.70 17.58 20.54
N ALA A 26 -0.52 16.27 20.35
CA ALA A 26 -1.46 15.24 20.75
C ALA A 26 -1.48 14.98 22.28
N GLY A 27 -0.65 15.67 23.07
CA GLY A 27 -0.60 15.55 24.52
C GLY A 27 0.23 14.36 25.05
N CYS A 28 1.05 13.73 24.21
CA CYS A 28 1.88 12.59 24.61
C CYS A 28 3.03 13.00 25.54
N GLY A 29 3.23 12.22 26.59
CA GLY A 29 4.32 12.42 27.54
C GLY A 29 5.71 12.16 26.92
N THR A 30 6.76 12.67 27.58
CA THR A 30 8.16 12.56 27.11
C THR A 30 8.62 11.11 26.93
N LEU A 31 8.16 10.18 27.77
CA LEU A 31 8.51 8.77 27.66
C LEU A 31 7.97 8.16 26.36
N GLU A 32 6.70 8.40 26.05
CA GLU A 32 6.06 7.91 24.84
C GLU A 32 6.72 8.49 23.58
N ARG A 33 6.98 9.80 23.56
CA ARG A 33 7.70 10.43 22.46
C ARG A 33 9.08 9.82 22.19
N ARG A 34 9.83 9.53 23.26
CA ARG A 34 11.12 8.82 23.15
C ARG A 34 10.97 7.40 22.62
N MET A 35 9.89 6.69 23.00
CA MET A 35 9.59 5.35 22.47
C MET A 35 9.36 5.39 20.95
N PHE A 36 8.59 6.36 20.46
CA PHE A 36 8.34 6.53 19.03
C PHE A 36 9.64 6.77 18.23
N ALA A 37 10.50 7.64 18.73
CA ALA A 37 11.77 7.94 18.08
C ALA A 37 12.78 6.78 18.15
N LYS A 38 13.00 6.18 19.33
CA LYS A 38 14.11 5.24 19.57
C LYS A 38 13.74 3.78 19.33
N VAL A 39 12.50 3.38 19.63
CA VAL A 39 12.06 1.98 19.55
C VAL A 39 11.25 1.74 18.29
N TYR A 40 10.30 2.64 17.97
CA TYR A 40 9.48 2.51 16.76
C TYR A 40 10.20 3.01 15.52
N GLY A 41 11.18 3.90 15.69
CA GLY A 41 12.04 4.39 14.61
C GLY A 41 11.37 5.43 13.73
N LEU A 42 10.37 6.14 14.25
CA LEU A 42 9.61 7.19 13.57
C LEU A 42 10.22 8.54 13.93
N ARG A 43 10.66 9.32 12.93
CA ARG A 43 11.28 10.64 13.15
C ARG A 43 10.51 11.76 12.46
N ALA A 44 10.09 11.55 11.22
CA ALA A 44 9.33 12.52 10.47
C ALA A 44 8.12 11.86 9.78
N SER A 45 7.11 12.67 9.48
CA SER A 45 5.87 12.25 8.86
C SER A 45 5.50 13.24 7.74
N PRO A 46 5.30 12.77 6.49
CA PRO A 46 4.88 13.62 5.39
C PRO A 46 3.56 14.34 5.68
N THR A 47 3.43 15.58 5.23
CA THR A 47 2.25 16.41 5.48
C THR A 47 2.04 17.38 4.34
N LEU A 48 0.80 17.51 3.87
CA LEU A 48 0.44 18.52 2.87
C LEU A 48 0.90 19.91 3.29
N ALA A 49 1.56 20.60 2.35
CA ALA A 49 1.91 22.00 2.52
C ALA A 49 0.68 22.91 2.37
N PRO A 50 0.71 24.14 2.91
CA PRO A 50 -0.36 25.09 2.69
C PRO A 50 -0.66 25.27 1.20
N GLY A 51 -1.90 25.00 0.78
CA GLY A 51 -2.35 25.10 -0.60
C GLY A 51 -2.21 23.81 -1.43
N GLU A 52 -1.51 22.78 -0.94
CA GLU A 52 -1.53 21.45 -1.56
C GLU A 52 -2.82 20.73 -1.22
N ARG A 53 -3.38 19.99 -2.19
CA ARG A 53 -4.59 19.19 -2.02
C ARG A 53 -4.27 17.71 -2.18
N MET A 54 -4.92 16.86 -1.39
CA MET A 54 -4.77 15.40 -1.52
C MET A 54 -5.20 14.91 -2.92
N GLU A 55 -6.21 15.55 -3.52
CA GLU A 55 -6.65 15.28 -4.89
C GLU A 55 -5.53 15.47 -5.92
N ASP A 56 -4.62 16.43 -5.70
CA ASP A 56 -3.50 16.69 -6.62
C ASP A 56 -2.47 15.56 -6.58
N LEU A 57 -2.08 15.13 -5.38
CA LEU A 57 -1.20 13.98 -5.19
C LEU A 57 -1.81 12.70 -5.80
N LEU A 58 -3.11 12.48 -5.62
CA LEU A 58 -3.83 11.34 -6.21
C LEU A 58 -3.82 11.39 -7.75
N ALA A 59 -4.12 12.55 -8.33
CA ALA A 59 -4.11 12.74 -9.77
C ALA A 59 -2.71 12.51 -10.35
N GLU A 60 -1.67 13.07 -9.74
CA GLU A 60 -0.28 12.91 -10.17
C GLU A 60 0.22 11.47 -10.04
N ALA A 61 -0.11 10.78 -8.95
CA ALA A 61 0.23 9.37 -8.78
C ALA A 61 -0.48 8.50 -9.81
N GLY A 62 -1.76 8.78 -10.08
CA GLY A 62 -2.53 8.05 -11.08
C GLY A 62 -2.05 8.28 -12.52
N LEU A 63 -1.77 9.53 -12.89
CA LEU A 63 -1.22 9.86 -14.21
C LEU A 63 0.13 9.17 -14.44
N ALA A 64 1.01 9.19 -13.43
CA ALA A 64 2.29 8.51 -13.51
C ALA A 64 2.18 6.99 -13.57
N ALA A 65 1.21 6.39 -12.86
CA ALA A 65 0.95 4.96 -12.95
C ALA A 65 0.35 4.54 -14.30
N LEU A 66 -0.49 5.39 -14.90
CA LEU A 66 -1.10 5.17 -16.21
C LEU A 66 -0.07 5.21 -17.34
N ASP A 67 0.95 6.06 -17.20
CA ASP A 67 2.05 6.25 -18.15
C ASP A 67 1.54 6.49 -19.59
N GLY A 68 0.62 7.46 -19.71
CA GLY A 68 -0.06 7.78 -20.98
C GLY A 68 -1.13 6.77 -21.44
N GLY A 69 -1.29 5.64 -20.74
CA GLY A 69 -2.33 4.65 -21.00
C GLY A 69 -3.70 5.01 -20.42
N THR A 70 -4.65 4.09 -20.56
CA THR A 70 -6.03 4.22 -20.07
C THR A 70 -6.37 3.19 -18.99
N ALA A 71 -7.54 3.33 -18.37
CA ALA A 71 -8.14 2.37 -17.47
C ALA A 71 -9.66 2.27 -17.70
N ALA A 72 -10.20 1.05 -17.63
CA ALA A 72 -11.64 0.80 -17.67
C ALA A 72 -12.29 1.04 -16.29
N LEU A 73 -11.50 0.89 -15.23
CA LEU A 73 -11.94 0.96 -13.85
C LEU A 73 -10.87 1.65 -12.99
N VAL A 74 -11.31 2.54 -12.10
CA VAL A 74 -10.51 3.13 -11.02
C VAL A 74 -11.02 2.59 -9.69
N LEU A 75 -10.12 1.97 -8.92
CA LEU A 75 -10.37 1.54 -7.53
C LEU A 75 -9.56 2.40 -6.58
N TYR A 76 -10.24 3.18 -5.75
CA TYR A 76 -9.60 4.07 -4.79
C TYR A 76 -9.69 3.49 -3.38
N GLY A 77 -8.58 2.97 -2.85
CA GLY A 77 -8.48 2.46 -1.49
C GLY A 77 -8.10 3.57 -0.52
N HIS A 78 -8.92 3.81 0.51
CA HIS A 78 -8.67 4.84 1.51
C HIS A 78 -9.11 4.38 2.91
N THR A 79 -8.37 4.81 3.93
CA THR A 79 -8.57 4.43 5.34
C THR A 79 -9.52 5.38 6.03
N LEU A 80 -9.27 6.68 5.88
CA LEU A 80 -10.09 7.73 6.43
C LEU A 80 -11.36 7.82 5.58
N LEU A 81 -12.51 7.78 6.25
CA LEU A 81 -13.78 8.09 5.59
C LEU A 81 -13.68 9.54 5.17
N MET A 82 -13.56 9.77 3.86
CA MET A 82 -13.16 11.04 3.25
C MET A 82 -13.75 12.22 4.02
N ALA A 83 -12.91 12.84 4.86
CA ALA A 83 -13.29 13.92 5.76
C ALA A 83 -12.90 15.30 5.18
N GLU A 84 -12.51 15.34 3.90
CA GLU A 84 -12.42 16.59 3.18
C GLU A 84 -13.84 16.97 2.72
N GLY A 85 -14.35 18.10 3.22
CA GLY A 85 -15.42 18.82 2.53
C GLY A 85 -15.03 19.18 1.08
N ASP A 86 -13.72 19.18 0.78
CA ASP A 86 -13.15 19.44 -0.55
C ASP A 86 -13.30 18.27 -1.54
N LEU A 87 -13.46 17.02 -1.06
CA LEU A 87 -13.72 15.85 -1.91
C LEU A 87 -15.21 15.63 -2.16
N GLY A 88 -15.97 16.74 -2.26
CA GLY A 88 -17.43 16.76 -2.43
C GLY A 88 -17.98 15.82 -3.51
N ASP A 89 -19.31 15.77 -3.67
CA ASP A 89 -20.03 14.69 -4.40
C ASP A 89 -19.52 14.38 -5.82
N ASP A 90 -18.88 15.34 -6.49
CA ASP A 90 -18.30 15.24 -7.83
C ASP A 90 -16.83 14.78 -7.86
N PHE A 91 -16.16 14.54 -6.73
CA PHE A 91 -14.76 14.07 -6.65
C PHE A 91 -14.45 12.91 -7.60
N PRO A 92 -15.25 11.81 -7.65
CA PRO A 92 -15.01 10.73 -8.60
C PRO A 92 -15.04 11.18 -10.06
N ALA A 93 -15.90 12.14 -10.42
CA ALA A 93 -15.99 12.67 -11.78
C ALA A 93 -14.79 13.60 -12.08
N ARG A 94 -14.45 14.50 -11.16
CA ARG A 94 -13.29 15.40 -11.31
C ARG A 94 -11.99 14.62 -11.44
N LEU A 95 -11.74 13.66 -10.56
CA LEU A 95 -10.51 12.87 -10.57
C LEU A 95 -10.38 12.06 -11.85
N ARG A 96 -11.45 11.42 -12.34
CA ARG A 96 -11.45 10.73 -13.65
C ARG A 96 -11.14 11.66 -14.82
N ALA A 97 -11.70 12.88 -14.82
CA ALA A 97 -11.40 13.87 -15.84
C ALA A 97 -9.92 14.28 -15.81
N ARG A 98 -9.37 14.54 -14.62
CA ARG A 98 -7.94 14.87 -14.43
C ARG A 98 -7.00 13.73 -14.84
N LEU A 99 -7.42 12.48 -14.65
CA LEU A 99 -6.68 11.28 -15.05
C LEU A 99 -6.82 10.95 -16.54
N GLY A 100 -7.62 11.70 -17.31
CA GLY A 100 -7.85 11.40 -18.73
C GLY A 100 -8.70 10.15 -18.99
N VAL A 101 -9.42 9.65 -17.99
CA VAL A 101 -10.27 8.44 -18.08
C VAL A 101 -11.74 8.74 -17.73
N PRO A 102 -12.38 9.71 -18.41
CA PRO A 102 -13.72 10.19 -18.03
C PRO A 102 -14.82 9.13 -18.10
N ARG A 103 -14.61 8.05 -18.86
CA ARG A 103 -15.55 6.94 -19.03
C ARG A 103 -15.29 5.75 -18.09
N ALA A 104 -14.19 5.77 -17.33
CA ALA A 104 -13.90 4.70 -16.39
C ALA A 104 -14.96 4.64 -15.29
N ALA A 105 -15.30 3.43 -14.84
CA ALA A 105 -16.01 3.28 -13.57
C ALA A 105 -15.09 3.72 -12.42
N PHE A 106 -15.65 4.23 -11.33
CA PHE A 106 -14.89 4.64 -10.15
C PHE A 106 -15.56 4.10 -8.90
N TYR A 107 -14.82 3.36 -8.08
CA TYR A 107 -15.30 2.88 -6.78
C TYR A 107 -14.28 3.14 -5.69
N GLY A 108 -14.76 3.73 -4.59
CA GLY A 108 -14.02 3.82 -3.34
C GLY A 108 -14.10 2.52 -2.54
N MET A 109 -13.01 2.14 -1.90
CA MET A 109 -12.93 1.04 -0.96
C MET A 109 -12.38 1.54 0.36
N SER A 110 -13.18 1.38 1.39
CA SER A 110 -12.89 1.82 2.76
C SER A 110 -13.39 0.78 3.76
N HIS A 111 -13.38 1.11 5.06
CA HIS A 111 -13.83 0.25 6.16
C HIS A 111 -13.06 -1.08 6.36
N VAL A 112 -12.05 -1.37 5.54
CA VAL A 112 -10.98 -2.33 5.84
C VAL A 112 -9.67 -1.63 6.21
N ASN A 113 -9.76 -0.33 6.52
CA ASN A 113 -8.70 0.56 6.99
C ASN A 113 -7.45 0.51 6.10
N CYS A 114 -6.26 0.45 6.67
CA CYS A 114 -5.01 0.45 5.91
C CYS A 114 -4.83 -0.78 5.00
N ALA A 115 -5.70 -1.79 5.07
CA ALA A 115 -5.70 -2.90 4.11
C ALA A 115 -6.40 -2.56 2.77
N SER A 116 -7.06 -1.39 2.67
CA SER A 116 -7.93 -1.05 1.53
C SER A 116 -7.21 -1.03 0.18
N VAL A 117 -5.99 -0.50 0.11
CA VAL A 117 -5.25 -0.38 -1.17
C VAL A 117 -4.82 -1.75 -1.71
N LEU A 118 -4.21 -2.61 -0.86
CA LEU A 118 -3.90 -3.98 -1.29
C LEU A 118 -5.16 -4.81 -1.55
N ARG A 119 -6.28 -4.49 -0.88
CA ARG A 119 -7.56 -5.12 -1.19
C ARG A 119 -8.07 -4.68 -2.57
N CYS A 120 -7.91 -3.42 -2.97
CA CYS A 120 -8.19 -2.96 -4.33
C CYS A 120 -7.39 -3.74 -5.38
N VAL A 121 -6.11 -4.05 -5.14
CA VAL A 121 -5.30 -4.88 -6.05
C VAL A 121 -5.92 -6.28 -6.24
N GLU A 122 -6.37 -6.93 -5.17
CA GLU A 122 -7.04 -8.23 -5.25
C GLU A 122 -8.39 -8.14 -5.98
N TYR A 123 -9.17 -7.08 -5.77
CA TYR A 123 -10.42 -6.86 -6.51
C TYR A 123 -10.18 -6.54 -7.99
N ALA A 124 -9.15 -5.78 -8.32
CA ALA A 124 -8.73 -5.52 -9.70
C ALA A 124 -8.42 -6.83 -10.43
N ARG A 125 -7.67 -7.74 -9.77
CA ARG A 125 -7.38 -9.08 -10.31
C ARG A 125 -8.66 -9.89 -10.56
N ARG A 126 -9.65 -9.83 -9.66
CA ARG A 126 -10.94 -10.51 -9.83
C ARG A 126 -11.75 -9.91 -10.97
N TYR A 127 -11.77 -8.59 -11.06
CA TYR A 127 -12.43 -7.86 -12.15
C TYR A 127 -11.86 -8.30 -13.51
N LEU A 128 -10.55 -8.32 -13.68
CA LEU A 128 -9.87 -8.72 -14.92
C LEU A 128 -10.03 -10.20 -15.27
N ARG A 129 -10.44 -11.04 -14.31
CA ARG A 129 -10.66 -12.48 -14.48
C ARG A 129 -12.13 -12.87 -14.59
N ARG A 130 -13.04 -11.89 -14.57
CA ARG A 130 -14.48 -12.16 -14.71
C ARG A 130 -14.78 -12.76 -16.09
N PRO A 131 -15.83 -13.57 -16.23
CA PRO A 131 -16.27 -14.05 -17.54
C PRO A 131 -16.56 -12.89 -18.49
N GLY A 132 -16.01 -12.96 -19.71
CA GLY A 132 -16.18 -11.92 -20.74
C GLY A 132 -15.36 -10.65 -20.55
N ALA A 133 -14.35 -10.64 -19.66
CA ALA A 133 -13.39 -9.53 -19.59
C ALA A 133 -12.63 -9.38 -20.91
N ASP A 134 -12.49 -8.14 -21.39
CA ASP A 134 -11.60 -7.82 -22.50
C ASP A 134 -10.13 -7.91 -22.02
N PRO A 135 -9.24 -8.67 -22.71
CA PRO A 135 -7.82 -8.78 -22.35
C PRO A 135 -7.05 -7.45 -22.33
N GLY A 136 -7.56 -6.41 -23.00
CA GLY A 136 -7.00 -5.06 -23.01
C GLY A 136 -7.43 -4.20 -21.81
N GLU A 137 -8.33 -4.68 -20.95
CA GLU A 137 -8.76 -3.93 -19.78
C GLU A 137 -7.62 -3.72 -18.77
N ARG A 138 -7.58 -2.51 -18.24
CA ARG A 138 -6.64 -2.08 -17.21
C ARG A 138 -7.43 -1.48 -16.05
N VAL A 139 -6.98 -1.75 -14.83
CA VAL A 139 -7.56 -1.19 -13.61
C VAL A 139 -6.52 -0.30 -12.95
N LEU A 140 -6.82 0.98 -12.79
CA LEU A 140 -6.01 1.87 -11.99
C LEU A 140 -6.40 1.70 -10.52
N VAL A 141 -5.45 1.25 -9.69
CA VAL A 141 -5.59 1.25 -8.24
C VAL A 141 -4.91 2.49 -7.69
N LEU A 142 -5.68 3.32 -7.00
CA LEU A 142 -5.19 4.48 -6.25
C LEU A 142 -5.27 4.20 -4.76
N GLY A 143 -4.29 4.70 -4.01
CA GLY A 143 -4.32 4.76 -2.57
C GLY A 143 -3.89 6.13 -2.10
N GLY A 144 -4.54 6.66 -1.07
CA GLY A 144 -4.12 7.90 -0.46
C GLY A 144 -5.06 8.34 0.64
N ASP A 145 -4.50 8.99 1.63
CA ASP A 145 -5.21 9.44 2.83
C ASP A 145 -4.52 10.72 3.32
N GLN A 146 -5.32 11.70 3.73
CA GLN A 146 -4.81 12.92 4.37
C GLN A 146 -5.06 12.84 5.88
N GLY A 147 -4.06 12.35 6.62
CA GLY A 147 -4.09 12.36 8.07
C GLY A 147 -3.84 13.75 8.65
N SER A 148 -3.10 14.61 7.95
CA SER A 148 -2.69 15.93 8.44
C SER A 148 -3.80 16.93 8.71
N VAL A 149 -5.05 16.63 8.32
CA VAL A 149 -6.24 17.43 8.68
C VAL A 149 -6.39 17.60 10.20
N ASN A 150 -5.93 16.62 10.99
CA ASN A 150 -5.98 16.66 12.44
C ASN A 150 -4.97 15.65 13.04
N ASP A 151 -4.18 16.05 14.03
CA ASP A 151 -3.25 15.16 14.72
C ASP A 151 -3.94 13.89 15.30
N GLY A 152 -5.21 13.99 15.71
CA GLY A 152 -6.01 12.85 16.17
C GLY A 152 -6.31 11.80 15.09
N ALA A 153 -6.24 12.16 13.81
CA ALA A 153 -6.35 11.20 12.69
C ALA A 153 -5.00 10.55 12.33
N ARG A 154 -3.89 11.13 12.81
CA ARG A 154 -2.53 10.65 12.56
C ARG A 154 -2.03 9.73 13.66
N TYR A 155 -2.31 10.10 14.90
CA TYR A 155 -1.75 9.43 16.07
C TYR A 155 -2.51 8.14 16.40
N ILE A 156 -1.80 7.01 16.33
CA ILE A 156 -2.30 5.71 16.80
C ILE A 156 -1.51 5.33 18.06
N PRO A 157 -2.15 5.37 19.25
CA PRO A 157 -1.48 5.11 20.52
C PRO A 157 -0.67 3.82 20.54
N GLY A 158 0.56 3.93 21.06
CA GLY A 158 1.50 2.81 21.16
C GLY A 158 1.87 2.14 19.82
N THR A 159 1.54 2.74 18.67
CA THR A 159 1.68 2.11 17.36
C THR A 159 2.46 2.97 16.38
N THR A 160 1.93 4.13 15.97
CA THR A 160 2.50 4.93 14.88
C THR A 160 1.91 6.35 14.80
N VAL A 161 2.52 7.19 13.94
CA VAL A 161 2.00 8.48 13.51
C VAL A 161 1.91 8.47 11.98
N SER A 162 0.70 8.62 11.44
CA SER A 162 0.45 8.61 10.00
C SER A 162 0.81 9.93 9.33
N GLY A 163 1.36 9.86 8.13
CA GLY A 163 1.53 10.97 7.19
C GLY A 163 0.61 10.89 5.99
N ASP A 164 0.73 11.88 5.12
CA ASP A 164 -0.02 11.97 3.87
C ASP A 164 0.82 11.45 2.70
N ALA A 165 0.22 10.66 1.82
CA ALA A 165 0.84 10.25 0.56
C ALA A 165 -0.23 9.75 -0.41
N ALA A 166 0.09 9.75 -1.70
CA ALA A 166 -0.66 9.02 -2.71
C ALA A 166 0.21 7.95 -3.39
N VAL A 167 -0.43 6.85 -3.77
CA VAL A 167 0.16 5.79 -4.57
C VAL A 167 -0.77 5.44 -5.73
N GLY A 168 -0.18 5.06 -6.86
CA GLY A 168 -0.88 4.57 -8.04
C GLY A 168 -0.21 3.32 -8.58
N VAL A 169 -1.00 2.34 -9.00
CA VAL A 169 -0.52 1.16 -9.72
C VAL A 169 -1.59 0.68 -10.70
N VAL A 170 -1.19 0.34 -11.92
CA VAL A 170 -2.09 -0.25 -12.91
C VAL A 170 -2.00 -1.76 -12.84
N VAL A 171 -3.15 -2.41 -12.66
CA VAL A 171 -3.31 -3.87 -12.71
C VAL A 171 -3.90 -4.24 -14.06
N HIS A 172 -3.31 -5.20 -14.75
CA HIS A 172 -3.78 -5.65 -16.07
C HIS A 172 -3.37 -7.09 -16.34
N THR A 173 -3.95 -7.70 -17.38
CA THR A 173 -3.46 -8.98 -17.88
C THR A 173 -2.22 -8.81 -18.75
N GLY A 174 -1.32 -9.80 -18.73
CA GLY A 174 -0.10 -9.79 -19.54
C GLY A 174 1.17 -9.50 -18.72
N ARG A 175 2.24 -9.14 -19.43
CA ARG A 175 3.55 -8.80 -18.84
C ARG A 175 3.50 -7.42 -18.19
N ALA A 176 4.09 -7.30 -17.01
CA ALA A 176 4.25 -6.05 -16.28
C ALA A 176 5.45 -6.17 -15.34
N ARG A 177 5.86 -5.06 -14.71
CA ARG A 177 7.02 -5.04 -13.79
C ARG A 177 6.90 -6.04 -12.66
N TYR A 178 5.71 -6.19 -12.07
CA TYR A 178 5.47 -7.18 -11.04
C TYR A 178 4.34 -8.12 -11.44
N ARG A 179 4.57 -9.42 -11.29
CA ARG A 179 3.56 -10.45 -11.53
C ARG A 179 2.88 -10.83 -10.23
N TYR A 180 1.56 -10.72 -10.15
CA TYR A 180 0.81 -11.21 -8.99
C TYR A 180 0.82 -12.74 -8.98
N VAL A 181 1.42 -13.35 -7.95
CA VAL A 181 1.53 -14.81 -7.83
C VAL A 181 0.39 -15.37 -6.99
N ALA A 182 0.25 -14.88 -5.76
CA ALA A 182 -0.76 -15.33 -4.82
C ALA A 182 -1.08 -14.23 -3.80
N GLY A 183 -2.14 -14.43 -3.03
CA GLY A 183 -2.47 -13.55 -1.92
C GLY A 183 -3.35 -14.24 -0.90
N ALA A 184 -3.35 -13.68 0.31
CA ALA A 184 -4.18 -14.15 1.41
C ALA A 184 -4.72 -12.95 2.19
N GLY A 185 -5.86 -13.15 2.84
CA GLY A 185 -6.43 -12.19 3.77
C GLY A 185 -6.81 -12.85 5.09
N ALA A 186 -6.92 -12.03 6.12
CA ALA A 186 -7.55 -12.39 7.38
C ALA A 186 -8.38 -11.21 7.90
N ARG A 187 -9.37 -11.53 8.74
CA ARG A 187 -10.16 -10.56 9.48
C ARG A 187 -10.56 -11.13 10.83
N ASP A 188 -10.64 -10.29 11.84
CA ASP A 188 -11.14 -10.71 13.15
C ASP A 188 -12.14 -9.68 13.71
N ALA A 189 -13.41 -10.05 13.64
CA ALA A 189 -14.51 -9.16 13.99
C ALA A 189 -14.56 -8.81 15.49
N ARG A 190 -13.83 -9.53 16.35
CA ARG A 190 -13.74 -9.19 17.79
C ARG A 190 -13.20 -7.78 18.02
N PHE A 191 -12.40 -7.27 17.08
CA PHE A 191 -11.77 -5.95 17.17
C PHE A 191 -12.52 -4.86 16.40
N HIS A 192 -13.82 -5.05 16.14
CA HIS A 192 -14.64 -4.08 15.41
C HIS A 192 -14.67 -2.68 16.05
N ARG A 193 -14.38 -2.57 17.35
CA ARG A 193 -14.35 -1.30 18.10
C ARG A 193 -13.18 -0.41 17.71
N ASN A 194 -12.16 -0.95 17.02
CA ASN A 194 -11.05 -0.18 16.44
C ASN A 194 -10.43 0.77 17.49
N MET A 195 -10.31 2.06 17.22
CA MET A 195 -9.75 3.06 18.14
C MET A 195 -10.51 3.22 19.47
N ARG A 196 -11.69 2.58 19.63
CA ARG A 196 -12.52 2.59 20.85
C ARG A 196 -12.41 1.29 21.67
N MET A 197 -11.37 0.51 21.43
CA MET A 197 -11.06 -0.68 22.23
C MET A 197 -10.68 -0.30 23.66
N THR A 198 -11.05 -1.13 24.63
CA THR A 198 -10.56 -1.04 26.02
C THR A 198 -9.08 -1.45 26.11
N PRO A 199 -8.37 -1.13 27.20
CA PRO A 199 -6.98 -1.56 27.38
C PRO A 199 -6.78 -3.09 27.24
N ASP A 200 -7.69 -3.89 27.78
CA ASP A 200 -7.65 -5.35 27.67
C ASP A 200 -7.89 -5.82 26.23
N GLU A 201 -8.82 -5.19 25.52
CA GLU A 201 -9.07 -5.45 24.10
C GLU A 201 -7.85 -5.09 23.25
N VAL A 202 -7.17 -3.97 23.53
CA VAL A 202 -5.91 -3.58 22.86
C VAL A 202 -4.79 -4.58 23.12
N ALA A 203 -4.62 -5.05 24.36
CA ALA A 203 -3.61 -6.05 24.70
C ALA A 203 -3.86 -7.38 23.98
N LEU A 204 -5.13 -7.80 23.89
CA LEU A 204 -5.53 -8.98 23.11
C LEU A 204 -5.30 -8.75 21.60
N PHE A 205 -5.68 -7.58 21.07
CA PHE A 205 -5.50 -7.20 19.68
C PHE A 205 -4.02 -7.29 19.27
N ASN A 206 -3.12 -6.69 20.03
CA ASN A 206 -1.69 -6.67 19.70
C ASN A 206 -1.09 -8.07 19.57
N ARG A 207 -1.52 -9.01 20.43
CA ARG A 207 -1.08 -10.41 20.39
C ARG A 207 -1.65 -11.14 19.17
N VAL A 208 -2.97 -11.11 19.02
CA VAL A 208 -3.68 -11.83 17.95
C VAL A 208 -3.32 -11.27 16.57
N CYS A 209 -3.20 -9.95 16.44
CA CYS A 209 -2.84 -9.31 15.17
C CYS A 209 -1.44 -9.74 14.70
N SER A 210 -0.46 -9.81 15.61
CA SER A 210 0.89 -10.30 15.27
C SER A 210 0.86 -11.72 14.73
N GLU A 211 0.12 -12.62 15.39
CA GLU A 211 -0.02 -14.02 14.96
C GLU A 211 -0.73 -14.14 13.61
N GLN A 212 -1.82 -13.38 13.41
CA GLN A 212 -2.59 -13.38 12.18
C GLN A 212 -1.82 -12.81 10.99
N VAL A 213 -0.94 -11.82 11.21
CA VAL A 213 -0.07 -11.29 10.16
C VAL A 213 0.92 -12.35 9.71
N VAL A 214 1.58 -13.02 10.66
CA VAL A 214 2.49 -14.13 10.36
C VAL A 214 1.78 -15.25 9.59
N ASP A 215 0.62 -15.69 10.07
CA ASP A 215 -0.19 -16.71 9.39
C ASP A 215 -0.61 -16.28 7.97
N THR A 216 -1.09 -15.04 7.82
CA THR A 216 -1.55 -14.54 6.51
C THR A 216 -0.41 -14.48 5.50
N VAL A 217 0.77 -14.03 5.91
CA VAL A 217 1.95 -14.00 5.02
C VAL A 217 2.41 -15.43 4.69
N ARG A 218 2.42 -16.35 5.66
CA ARG A 218 2.72 -17.78 5.41
C ARG A 218 1.78 -18.38 4.38
N ARG A 219 0.47 -18.23 4.55
CA ARG A 219 -0.52 -18.74 3.60
C ARG A 219 -0.37 -18.13 2.21
N ALA A 220 -0.07 -16.83 2.11
CA ALA A 220 0.20 -16.19 0.82
C ALA A 220 1.47 -16.74 0.15
N ALA A 221 2.55 -16.92 0.92
CA ALA A 221 3.82 -17.46 0.44
C ALA A 221 3.69 -18.93 0.00
N GLU A 222 3.03 -19.76 0.80
CA GLU A 222 2.74 -21.17 0.49
C GLU A 222 1.89 -21.30 -0.78
N ALA A 223 0.86 -20.46 -0.94
CA ALA A 223 0.06 -20.41 -2.16
C ALA A 223 0.85 -19.94 -3.39
N ALA A 224 1.96 -19.21 -3.17
CA ALA A 224 2.94 -18.85 -4.21
C ALA A 224 4.03 -19.92 -4.41
N GLY A 225 3.97 -21.06 -3.71
CA GLY A 225 4.99 -22.10 -3.76
C GLY A 225 6.34 -21.67 -3.18
N THR A 226 6.34 -20.78 -2.17
CA THR A 226 7.55 -20.28 -1.49
C THR A 226 7.41 -20.44 0.01
N PRO A 227 8.35 -21.09 0.70
CA PRO A 227 8.45 -20.99 2.15
C PRO A 227 8.61 -19.53 2.59
N VAL A 228 7.97 -19.13 3.70
CA VAL A 228 7.98 -17.72 4.14
C VAL A 228 9.40 -17.19 4.41
N ASP A 229 10.29 -18.01 4.95
CA ASP A 229 11.69 -17.70 5.24
C ASP A 229 12.57 -17.58 3.97
N ARG A 230 12.03 -17.99 2.82
CA ARG A 230 12.68 -17.90 1.51
C ARG A 230 12.20 -16.73 0.66
N LEU A 231 11.28 -15.90 1.16
CA LEU A 231 10.95 -14.63 0.52
C LEU A 231 12.22 -13.77 0.36
N ASP A 232 12.36 -13.14 -0.80
CA ASP A 232 13.48 -12.26 -1.10
C ASP A 232 13.30 -10.91 -0.42
N TRP A 233 12.06 -10.43 -0.37
CA TRP A 233 11.70 -9.19 0.29
C TRP A 233 10.32 -9.25 0.96
N VAL A 234 10.18 -8.48 2.03
CA VAL A 234 8.92 -8.13 2.67
C VAL A 234 8.78 -6.61 2.61
N MET A 235 7.75 -6.16 1.90
CA MET A 235 7.32 -4.78 1.83
C MET A 235 6.28 -4.54 2.93
N PRO A 236 6.66 -3.86 4.01
CA PRO A 236 5.89 -3.85 5.23
C PRO A 236 4.77 -2.81 5.24
N HIS A 237 3.83 -3.00 6.17
CA HIS A 237 3.06 -1.92 6.77
C HIS A 237 3.97 -1.14 7.74
N LEU A 238 4.31 0.11 7.42
CA LEU A 238 5.35 0.92 8.05
C LEU A 238 4.90 1.52 9.39
N SER A 239 4.24 0.73 10.23
CA SER A 239 3.74 1.17 11.55
C SER A 239 4.87 1.43 12.54
N ASN A 240 5.68 0.41 12.86
CA ASN A 240 6.85 0.54 13.72
C ASN A 240 7.87 -0.59 13.51
N ARG A 241 9.15 -0.32 13.80
CA ARG A 241 10.25 -1.29 13.66
C ARG A 241 10.14 -2.49 14.60
N MET A 242 9.56 -2.30 15.79
CA MET A 242 9.46 -3.35 16.80
C MET A 242 8.57 -4.49 16.34
N PHE A 243 7.44 -4.19 15.68
CA PHE A 243 6.55 -5.18 15.08
C PHE A 243 7.28 -6.07 14.08
N TRP A 244 8.03 -5.46 13.15
CA TRP A 244 8.76 -6.20 12.11
C TRP A 244 9.95 -7.00 12.63
N ARG A 245 10.54 -6.56 13.75
CA ARG A 245 11.51 -7.37 14.48
C ARG A 245 10.90 -8.66 15.02
N THR A 246 9.69 -8.57 15.60
CA THR A 246 8.96 -9.74 16.09
C THR A 246 8.54 -10.65 14.93
N PHE A 247 8.03 -10.06 13.84
CA PHE A 247 7.70 -10.79 12.61
C PHE A 247 8.90 -11.59 12.08
N SER A 248 10.08 -10.96 11.99
CA SER A 248 11.33 -11.62 11.57
C SER A 248 11.66 -12.82 12.46
N ALA A 249 11.62 -12.65 13.79
CA ALA A 249 11.89 -13.73 14.73
C ALA A 249 10.88 -14.89 14.63
N GLN A 250 9.61 -14.59 14.35
CA GLN A 250 8.54 -15.60 14.25
C GLN A 250 8.53 -16.33 12.90
N THR A 251 9.00 -15.69 11.83
CA THR A 251 8.96 -16.24 10.46
C THR A 251 10.28 -16.82 9.99
N GLY A 252 11.40 -16.39 10.58
CA GLY A 252 12.73 -16.72 10.08
C GLY A 252 13.20 -15.82 8.93
N VAL A 253 12.38 -14.85 8.48
CA VAL A 253 12.80 -13.89 7.45
C VAL A 253 13.92 -12.99 8.00
N PRO A 254 15.09 -12.91 7.34
CA PRO A 254 16.16 -12.01 7.73
C PRO A 254 15.71 -10.55 7.75
N ARG A 255 16.20 -9.77 8.73
CA ARG A 255 15.72 -8.39 8.93
C ARG A 255 16.07 -7.48 7.76
N GLU A 256 17.21 -7.72 7.13
CA GLU A 256 17.69 -7.02 5.93
C GLU A 256 16.79 -7.22 4.71
N ARG A 257 15.91 -8.23 4.73
CA ARG A 257 14.89 -8.46 3.69
C ARG A 257 13.56 -7.80 3.99
N ILE A 258 13.43 -7.10 5.13
CA ILE A 258 12.24 -6.30 5.44
C ILE A 258 12.56 -4.85 5.11
N CYS A 259 11.91 -4.31 4.08
CA CYS A 259 12.20 -2.97 3.57
C CYS A 259 11.70 -1.88 4.53
N LEU A 260 12.52 -1.50 5.50
CA LEU A 260 12.23 -0.50 6.54
C LEU A 260 12.91 0.86 6.30
N ASP A 261 13.52 1.04 5.13
CA ASP A 261 14.27 2.25 4.76
C ASP A 261 13.46 3.54 4.91
N LEU A 262 12.18 3.47 4.54
CA LEU A 262 11.27 4.62 4.58
C LEU A 262 10.75 4.95 5.99
N MET A 263 10.94 4.07 6.98
CA MET A 263 10.32 4.18 8.29
C MET A 263 10.67 5.49 9.02
N ALA A 264 11.93 5.94 8.95
CA ALA A 264 12.36 7.10 9.71
C ALA A 264 11.79 8.42 9.17
N GLU A 265 11.65 8.53 7.86
CA GLU A 265 11.36 9.80 7.17
C GLU A 265 9.93 9.89 6.63
N ARG A 266 9.34 8.75 6.28
CA ARG A 266 7.99 8.66 5.75
C ARG A 266 7.03 8.03 6.74
N GLY A 267 7.51 7.08 7.55
CA GLY A 267 6.68 6.38 8.53
C GLY A 267 5.45 5.72 7.90
N HIS A 268 4.37 5.64 8.66
CA HIS A 268 3.09 5.10 8.21
C HIS A 268 2.37 6.12 7.32
N ASN A 269 1.87 5.70 6.17
CA ASN A 269 1.07 6.51 5.22
C ASN A 269 -0.18 5.72 4.84
N PHE A 270 -0.89 5.24 5.86
CA PHE A 270 -2.14 4.49 5.75
C PHE A 270 -2.00 3.26 4.83
N GLY A 271 -2.85 3.15 3.80
CA GLY A 271 -2.84 1.98 2.92
C GLY A 271 -1.68 1.92 1.92
N GLY A 272 -0.88 2.98 1.80
CA GLY A 272 0.17 3.10 0.78
C GLY A 272 1.47 2.35 1.09
N ASP A 273 1.73 2.03 2.36
CA ASP A 273 3.06 1.63 2.85
C ASP A 273 3.77 0.55 2.05
N ALA A 274 3.11 -0.60 1.83
CA ALA A 274 3.73 -1.72 1.14
C ALA A 274 4.06 -1.41 -0.32
N LEU A 275 3.23 -0.58 -0.98
CA LEU A 275 3.50 -0.12 -2.34
C LEU A 275 4.61 0.92 -2.36
N MET A 276 4.69 1.81 -1.38
CA MET A 276 5.79 2.76 -1.23
C MET A 276 7.13 2.07 -0.99
N ALA A 277 7.15 1.04 -0.14
CA ALA A 277 8.35 0.23 0.09
C ALA A 277 8.77 -0.52 -1.19
N LEU A 278 7.80 -1.06 -1.95
CA LEU A 278 8.07 -1.70 -3.23
C LEU A 278 8.66 -0.71 -4.25
N GLU A 279 8.07 0.48 -4.40
CA GLU A 279 8.59 1.53 -5.28
C GLU A 279 10.01 1.92 -4.90
N HIS A 280 10.26 2.16 -3.60
CA HIS A 280 11.57 2.57 -3.12
C HIS A 280 12.64 1.52 -3.40
N ALA A 281 12.35 0.25 -3.08
CA ALA A 281 13.29 -0.84 -3.34
C ALA A 281 13.56 -1.03 -4.84
N ASP A 282 12.54 -0.89 -5.68
CA ASP A 282 12.67 -0.99 -7.14
C ASP A 282 13.52 0.15 -7.71
N ARG A 283 13.21 1.39 -7.33
CA ARG A 283 13.96 2.59 -7.75
C ARG A 283 15.40 2.57 -7.24
N ALA A 284 15.65 1.98 -6.07
CA ALA A 284 16.99 1.80 -5.52
C ALA A 284 17.79 0.65 -6.19
N GLY A 285 17.20 -0.07 -7.16
CA GLY A 285 17.85 -1.20 -7.83
C GLY A 285 18.03 -2.43 -6.94
N GLN A 286 17.28 -2.53 -5.85
CA GLN A 286 17.36 -3.66 -4.90
C GLN A 286 16.56 -4.88 -5.36
N LEU A 287 15.59 -4.67 -6.26
CA LEU A 287 14.71 -5.73 -6.77
C LEU A 287 15.25 -6.34 -8.06
N ILE A 288 15.56 -7.63 -8.00
CA ILE A 288 16.10 -8.41 -9.10
C ILE A 288 14.99 -9.28 -9.71
N PRO A 289 14.90 -9.38 -11.04
CA PRO A 289 13.98 -10.30 -11.72
C PRO A 289 14.02 -11.73 -11.17
N GLY A 290 12.84 -12.32 -10.99
CA GLY A 290 12.63 -13.63 -10.37
C GLY A 290 12.44 -13.58 -8.85
N GLN A 291 12.79 -12.48 -8.17
CA GLN A 291 12.60 -12.34 -6.72
C GLN A 291 11.12 -12.25 -6.34
N ARG A 292 10.77 -12.84 -5.20
CA ARG A 292 9.42 -12.81 -4.62
C ARG A 292 9.35 -11.84 -3.45
N CYS A 293 8.48 -10.85 -3.60
CA CYS A 293 8.22 -9.82 -2.60
C CYS A 293 6.84 -10.05 -1.96
N ALA A 294 6.78 -10.07 -0.64
CA ALA A 294 5.51 -10.04 0.10
C ALA A 294 5.10 -8.59 0.38
N LEU A 295 3.95 -8.16 -0.13
CA LEU A 295 3.32 -6.89 0.21
C LEU A 295 2.37 -7.12 1.37
N VAL A 296 2.53 -6.40 2.48
CA VAL A 296 1.75 -6.65 3.70
C VAL A 296 1.06 -5.37 4.18
N ALA A 297 -0.25 -5.44 4.38
CA ALA A 297 -1.03 -4.35 4.95
C ALA A 297 -1.83 -4.82 6.17
N ILE A 298 -1.86 -3.95 7.20
CA ILE A 298 -2.52 -4.20 8.48
C ILE A 298 -3.48 -3.04 8.75
N GLY A 299 -4.77 -3.29 8.61
CA GLY A 299 -5.83 -2.37 8.97
C GLY A 299 -6.22 -2.56 10.43
N GLN A 300 -6.46 -1.44 11.12
CA GLN A 300 -7.08 -1.47 12.45
C GLN A 300 -8.37 -2.31 12.46
N GLY A 301 -8.71 -2.91 13.60
CA GLY A 301 -9.80 -3.90 13.65
C GLY A 301 -9.45 -5.25 13.01
N ALA A 302 -8.15 -5.54 12.92
CA ALA A 302 -7.55 -6.81 12.50
C ALA A 302 -7.89 -7.23 11.06
N TYR A 303 -7.91 -6.27 10.13
CA TYR A 303 -7.95 -6.59 8.70
C TYR A 303 -6.54 -6.76 8.18
N ILE A 304 -6.21 -7.92 7.63
CA ILE A 304 -4.87 -8.19 7.12
C ILE A 304 -4.98 -8.60 5.66
N GLN A 305 -4.09 -8.05 4.85
CA GLN A 305 -3.94 -8.40 3.45
C GLN A 305 -2.47 -8.65 3.15
N ALA A 306 -2.17 -9.79 2.54
CA ALA A 306 -0.86 -10.10 1.99
C ALA A 306 -0.98 -10.47 0.51
N ALA A 307 -0.03 -9.99 -0.30
CA ALA A 307 0.12 -10.37 -1.69
C ALA A 307 1.57 -10.75 -1.96
N ILE A 308 1.80 -11.84 -2.70
CA ILE A 308 3.10 -12.21 -3.22
C ILE A 308 3.17 -11.75 -4.67
N VAL A 309 4.13 -10.88 -4.94
CA VAL A 309 4.47 -10.46 -6.30
C VAL A 309 5.86 -10.95 -6.67
N GLU A 310 6.04 -11.32 -7.93
CA GLU A 310 7.35 -11.69 -8.49
C GLU A 310 7.84 -10.57 -9.39
N VAL A 311 9.09 -10.15 -9.23
CA VAL A 311 9.71 -9.12 -10.06
C VAL A 311 9.97 -9.72 -11.44
N ALA A 312 9.51 -9.07 -12.49
CA ALA A 312 9.77 -9.47 -13.87
C ALA A 312 10.89 -8.62 -14.48
N ASP A 313 11.55 -9.14 -15.51
CA ASP A 313 12.46 -8.33 -16.34
C ASP A 313 11.69 -7.17 -16.98
N ASP A 314 12.35 -6.02 -17.10
CA ASP A 314 11.85 -4.85 -17.83
C ASP A 314 11.80 -5.06 -19.36
N GLY A 315 11.92 -6.31 -19.82
CA GLY A 315 11.91 -6.63 -21.23
C GLY A 315 10.65 -6.09 -21.89
N ALA A 316 10.83 -5.06 -22.71
CA ALA A 316 9.87 -4.61 -23.70
C ALA A 316 9.30 -5.84 -24.41
N ASP A 317 8.01 -5.79 -24.76
CA ASP A 317 7.46 -6.79 -25.67
C ASP A 317 8.43 -6.94 -26.84
N PRO A 318 8.87 -8.15 -27.21
CA PRO A 318 9.46 -8.33 -28.51
C PRO A 318 8.36 -7.89 -29.49
N VAL A 319 8.55 -6.71 -30.08
CA VAL A 319 7.75 -6.26 -31.21
C VAL A 319 7.72 -7.45 -32.16
N ALA A 320 6.51 -7.84 -32.55
CA ALA A 320 6.29 -8.88 -33.53
C ALA A 320 6.91 -8.43 -34.86
N ASP A 321 8.21 -8.68 -35.03
CA ASP A 321 8.87 -8.73 -36.33
C ASP A 321 8.49 -10.07 -37.00
N GLU A 322 7.21 -10.22 -37.29
CA GLU A 322 6.70 -11.20 -38.26
C GLU A 322 6.05 -10.45 -39.41
N GLU A 323 6.78 -9.59 -40.13
CA GLU A 323 6.38 -9.12 -41.47
C GLU A 323 7.56 -8.41 -42.18
N GLY A 324 8.68 -9.11 -42.39
CA GLY A 324 9.86 -8.50 -43.01
C GLY A 324 10.78 -9.39 -43.84
N GLU A 325 10.47 -10.68 -44.05
CA GLU A 325 11.39 -11.59 -44.76
C GLU A 325 10.71 -12.48 -45.82
N ARG A 326 9.75 -11.90 -46.55
CA ARG A 326 9.30 -12.44 -47.85
C ARG A 326 9.25 -11.34 -48.90
N ARG A 327 10.43 -10.87 -49.33
CA ARG A 327 10.69 -10.23 -50.63
C ARG A 327 12.19 -9.96 -50.73
N GLY A 328 12.91 -10.92 -51.30
CA GLY A 328 14.32 -10.86 -51.65
C GLY A 328 14.66 -12.09 -52.46
#